data_AF-A0A356L6G5-F1
#
_entry.id   AF-A0A356L6G5-F1
#
_cell.length_a   1.000
_cell.length_b   1.000
_cell.length_c   1.000
_cell.angle_alpha   90.00
_cell.angle_beta   90.00
_cell.angle_gamma   90.00
#
_symmetry.space_group_name_H-M   'P 1'
#
loop_
_entity.id
_entity.type
_entity.pdbx_description
1 polymer ?
#
loop_
_entity_poly.entity_id
_entity_poly.type
_entity_poly.pdbx_seq_one_letter_code
_entity_poly.pdbx_strand_id
1 'polypeptide(L)'
;MKSHNMTLKQPYFDLIKNGKKTIELRLYDTKRQQIAPGDEIIFQNGDNSNTVVVVGLVRARCFASLFDIIDVKETGLEEREKAISIMEQFYDQDAQNKFGVVGIVVKNKRFRDGNLQKFVTFLHKGYWLLQPITGIDQEYW
;
A
#
# COMPACT_ATOMS: atom_id res chain seq x y z
N MET A 1 -15.44 0.50 10.51
CA MET A 1 -14.39 1.52 10.35
C MET A 1 -13.51 1.49 11.58
N LYS A 2 -12.25 1.08 11.42
CA LYS A 2 -11.20 1.08 12.44
C LYS A 2 -10.14 2.12 12.10
N SER A 3 -9.36 2.55 13.09
CA SER A 3 -8.22 3.46 12.90
C SER A 3 -6.92 2.73 13.19
N HIS A 4 -5.95 2.85 12.29
CA HIS A 4 -4.65 2.19 12.36
C HIS A 4 -3.52 3.22 12.45
N ASN A 5 -2.61 3.06 13.41
CA ASN A 5 -1.47 3.97 13.56
C ASN A 5 -0.21 3.40 12.90
N MET A 6 0.46 4.22 12.10
CA MET A 6 1.72 3.89 11.44
C MET A 6 2.69 5.07 11.45
N THR A 7 3.96 4.81 11.76
CA THR A 7 5.03 5.80 11.56
C THR A 7 5.49 5.77 10.11
N LEU A 8 5.69 6.96 9.54
CA LEU A 8 6.22 7.14 8.19
C LEU A 8 7.32 8.20 8.21
N LYS A 9 8.49 7.86 7.65
CA LYS A 9 9.64 8.77 7.59
C LYS A 9 9.49 9.77 6.43
N GLN A 10 10.22 10.87 6.50
CA GLN A 10 10.45 11.71 5.32
C GLN A 10 11.29 10.95 4.29
N PRO A 11 11.11 11.19 2.97
CA PRO A 11 10.16 12.14 2.36
C PRO A 11 8.73 11.60 2.19
N TYR A 12 8.49 10.32 2.51
CA TYR A 12 7.21 9.65 2.20
C TYR A 12 6.01 10.23 2.94
N PHE A 13 6.21 10.77 4.15
CA PHE A 13 5.16 11.47 4.90
C PHE A 13 4.59 12.65 4.10
N ASP A 14 5.47 13.50 3.55
CA ASP A 14 5.03 14.64 2.74
C ASP A 14 4.37 14.21 1.43
N LEU A 15 4.84 13.11 0.82
CA LEU A 15 4.22 12.54 -0.38
C LEU A 15 2.81 12.01 -0.14
N ILE A 16 2.54 11.40 1.03
CA ILE A 16 1.18 11.02 1.42
C ILE A 16 0.35 12.28 1.67
N LYS A 17 0.89 13.23 2.44
CA LYS A 17 0.19 14.47 2.83
C LYS A 17 -0.22 15.32 1.61
N ASN A 18 0.63 15.39 0.58
CA ASN A 18 0.32 16.11 -0.66
C ASN A 18 -0.44 15.25 -1.69
N GLY A 19 -0.66 13.96 -1.41
CA GLY A 19 -1.41 13.02 -2.24
C GLY A 19 -0.71 12.58 -3.52
N LYS A 20 0.62 12.72 -3.61
CA LYS A 20 1.43 12.11 -4.67
C LYS A 20 1.62 10.61 -4.44
N LYS A 21 1.82 10.21 -3.18
CA LYS A 21 1.83 8.80 -2.78
C LYS A 21 0.41 8.41 -2.38
N THR A 22 -0.17 7.45 -3.10
CA THR A 22 -1.53 6.92 -2.90
C THR A 22 -1.54 5.44 -2.59
N ILE A 23 -0.38 4.77 -2.66
CA ILE A 23 -0.21 3.36 -2.28
C ILE A 23 0.91 3.25 -1.23
N GLU A 24 0.57 2.73 -0.04
CA GLU A 24 1.52 2.41 1.02
C GLU A 24 1.93 0.93 0.96
N LEU A 25 3.24 0.68 0.93
CA LEU A 25 3.80 -0.67 0.81
C LEU A 25 4.13 -1.23 2.19
N ARG A 26 3.68 -2.46 2.48
CA ARG A 26 3.99 -3.17 3.72
C ARG A 26 4.07 -4.67 3.48
N LEU A 27 4.67 -5.40 4.42
CA LEU A 27 4.37 -6.82 4.59
C LEU A 27 2.89 -6.99 4.92
N TYR A 28 2.30 -8.09 4.48
CA TYR A 28 0.94 -8.48 4.87
C TYR A 28 0.95 -9.22 6.22
N ASP A 29 1.60 -8.59 7.20
CA ASP A 29 1.75 -9.07 8.57
C ASP A 29 0.41 -9.10 9.34
N THR A 30 0.40 -9.71 10.53
CA THR A 30 -0.82 -9.86 11.35
C THR A 30 -1.51 -8.54 11.68
N LYS A 31 -0.77 -7.42 11.73
CA LYS A 31 -1.33 -6.09 11.96
C LYS A 31 -2.01 -5.56 10.69
N ARG A 32 -1.38 -5.72 9.51
CA ARG A 32 -1.91 -5.23 8.22
C ARG A 32 -3.03 -6.11 7.68
N GLN A 33 -3.11 -7.37 8.10
CA GLN A 33 -4.25 -8.26 7.85
C GLN A 33 -5.57 -7.74 8.43
N GLN A 34 -5.51 -6.86 9.44
CA GLN A 34 -6.71 -6.28 10.06
C GLN A 34 -7.25 -5.05 9.34
N ILE A 35 -6.55 -4.55 8.32
CA ILE A 35 -6.93 -3.36 7.55
C ILE A 35 -7.96 -3.76 6.49
N ALA A 36 -9.05 -3.01 6.40
CA ALA A 36 -10.06 -3.16 5.37
C ALA A 36 -10.35 -1.83 4.65
N PRO A 37 -10.84 -1.86 3.40
CA PRO A 37 -11.40 -0.67 2.77
C PRO A 37 -12.45 0.02 3.66
N GLY A 38 -12.39 1.34 3.75
CA GLY A 38 -13.18 2.15 4.66
C GLY A 38 -12.54 2.41 6.03
N ASP A 39 -11.46 1.71 6.39
CA ASP A 39 -10.67 2.05 7.58
C ASP A 39 -9.86 3.34 7.39
N GLU A 40 -9.39 3.90 8.50
CA GLU A 40 -8.48 5.04 8.51
C GLU A 40 -7.06 4.61 8.89
N ILE A 41 -6.08 5.25 8.26
CA ILE A 41 -4.67 5.17 8.68
C ILE A 41 -4.21 6.55 9.12
N ILE A 42 -3.71 6.63 10.34
CA ILE A 42 -3.08 7.83 10.90
C ILE A 42 -1.57 7.64 10.75
N PHE A 43 -0.99 8.34 9.77
CA PHE A 43 0.45 8.40 9.60
C PHE A 43 1.05 9.43 10.55
N GLN A 44 2.10 9.06 11.26
CA GLN A 44 2.83 9.92 12.20
C GLN A 44 4.27 10.15 11.75
N ASN A 45 4.75 11.39 11.90
CA ASN A 45 6.13 11.79 11.70
C ASN A 45 6.51 12.85 12.75
N GLY A 46 7.14 12.42 13.85
CA GLY A 46 7.32 13.27 15.03
C GLY A 46 5.97 13.76 15.57
N ASP A 47 5.85 15.07 15.77
CA ASP A 47 4.61 15.72 16.24
C ASP A 47 3.57 15.92 15.12
N ASN A 48 3.93 15.64 13.87
CA ASN A 48 3.02 15.77 12.73
C ASN A 48 2.22 14.49 12.50
N SER A 49 0.96 14.65 12.10
CA SER A 49 0.13 13.53 11.65
C SER A 49 -0.68 13.86 10.41
N ASN A 50 -1.02 12.84 9.64
CA ASN A 50 -1.93 12.92 8.51
C ASN A 50 -2.83 11.69 8.47
N THR A 51 -4.15 11.91 8.33
CA THR A 51 -5.14 10.82 8.28
C THR A 51 -5.62 10.58 6.85
N VAL A 52 -5.57 9.33 6.44
CA VAL A 52 -6.06 8.86 5.14
C VAL A 52 -7.13 7.79 5.31
N VAL A 53 -7.96 7.61 4.29
CA VAL A 53 -8.96 6.55 4.21
C VAL A 53 -8.43 5.47 3.27
N VAL A 54 -8.52 4.21 3.69
CA VAL A 54 -8.20 3.03 2.88
C VAL A 54 -9.31 2.83 1.86
N VAL A 55 -8.94 2.72 0.59
CA VAL A 55 -9.90 2.53 -0.52
C VAL A 55 -9.76 1.18 -1.20
N GLY A 56 -8.65 0.49 -0.99
CA GLY A 56 -8.39 -0.82 -1.58
C GLY A 56 -7.14 -1.46 -1.02
N LEU A 57 -6.98 -2.75 -1.28
CA LEU A 57 -5.80 -3.54 -0.92
C LEU A 57 -5.39 -4.39 -2.11
N VAL A 58 -4.12 -4.33 -2.50
CA VAL A 58 -3.54 -5.20 -3.52
C VAL A 58 -2.52 -6.10 -2.84
N ARG A 59 -2.68 -7.42 -2.94
CA ARG A 59 -1.81 -8.39 -2.27
C ARG A 59 -0.99 -9.14 -3.31
N ALA A 60 0.23 -9.50 -2.95
CA ALA A 60 1.08 -10.32 -3.78
C ALA A 60 2.06 -11.14 -2.91
N ARG A 61 2.75 -12.10 -3.51
CA ARG A 61 3.73 -12.94 -2.79
C ARG A 61 4.98 -12.14 -2.39
N CYS A 62 5.45 -11.25 -3.24
CA CYS A 62 6.63 -10.41 -3.01
C CYS A 62 6.48 -9.04 -3.70
N PHE A 63 7.36 -8.10 -3.38
CA PHE A 63 7.29 -6.75 -3.98
C PHE A 63 7.44 -6.76 -5.50
N ALA A 64 8.26 -7.66 -6.07
CA ALA A 64 8.38 -7.80 -7.51
C ALA A 64 7.02 -8.07 -8.17
N SER A 65 6.31 -9.10 -7.70
CA SER A 65 4.96 -9.42 -8.19
C SER A 65 3.92 -8.34 -7.91
N LEU A 66 4.08 -7.57 -6.81
CA LEU A 66 3.18 -6.47 -6.51
C LEU A 66 3.32 -5.33 -7.52
N PHE A 67 4.56 -4.98 -7.90
CA PHE A 67 4.84 -3.92 -8.87
C PHE A 67 4.47 -4.27 -10.31
N ASP A 68 4.17 -5.54 -10.60
CA ASP A 68 3.56 -5.92 -11.89
C ASP A 68 2.07 -5.56 -11.96
N ILE A 69 1.45 -5.29 -10.80
CA ILE A 69 0.01 -4.99 -10.66
C ILE A 69 -0.22 -3.49 -10.41
N ILE A 70 0.64 -2.85 -9.63
CA ILE A 70 0.47 -1.44 -9.21
C ILE A 70 1.40 -0.50 -9.98
N ASP A 71 1.00 0.77 -10.09
CA ASP A 71 1.89 1.82 -10.58
C ASP A 71 2.91 2.19 -9.48
N VAL A 72 4.19 1.88 -9.70
CA VAL A 72 5.29 2.17 -8.77
C VAL A 72 5.33 3.65 -8.38
N LYS A 73 4.96 4.57 -9.27
CA LYS A 73 4.97 6.02 -9.01
C LYS A 73 3.97 6.42 -7.92
N GLU A 74 2.85 5.70 -7.82
CA GLU A 74 1.87 5.91 -6.76
C GLU A 74 2.39 5.48 -5.38
N THR A 75 3.54 4.80 -5.31
CA THR A 75 4.21 4.44 -4.05
C THR A 75 5.22 5.48 -3.57
N GLY A 76 5.46 6.54 -4.34
CA GLY A 76 6.52 7.52 -4.07
C GLY A 76 7.92 7.03 -4.44
N LEU A 77 8.01 5.95 -5.22
CA LEU A 77 9.23 5.41 -5.82
C LEU A 77 9.12 5.58 -7.35
N GLU A 78 10.24 5.53 -8.08
CA GLU A 78 10.24 5.88 -9.51
C GLU A 78 10.38 4.68 -10.44
N GLU A 79 11.34 3.80 -10.18
CA GLU A 79 11.69 2.67 -11.03
C GLU A 79 11.46 1.35 -10.30
N ARG A 80 10.89 0.36 -10.99
CA ARG A 80 10.48 -0.92 -10.43
C ARG A 80 11.65 -1.66 -9.77
N GLU A 81 12.75 -1.83 -10.49
CA GLU A 81 13.91 -2.60 -10.02
C GLU A 81 14.54 -1.92 -8.80
N LYS A 82 14.68 -0.60 -8.85
CA LYS A 82 15.16 0.20 -7.72
C LYS A 82 14.20 0.13 -6.52
N ALA A 83 12.89 0.14 -6.77
CA ALA A 83 11.89 0.01 -5.73
C ALA A 83 11.98 -1.36 -5.03
N ILE A 84 12.18 -2.45 -5.78
CA ILE A 84 12.40 -3.79 -5.22
C ILE A 84 13.62 -3.77 -4.30
N SER A 85 14.77 -3.28 -4.78
CA SER A 85 15.99 -3.22 -3.96
C SER A 85 15.83 -2.35 -2.71
N ILE A 86 15.09 -1.24 -2.79
CA ILE A 86 14.77 -0.42 -1.61
C ILE A 86 13.92 -1.22 -0.62
N MET A 87 12.89 -1.92 -1.08
CA MET A 87 12.00 -2.67 -0.20
C MET A 87 12.71 -3.86 0.47
N GLU A 88 13.65 -4.50 -0.22
CA GLU A 88 14.50 -5.58 0.32
C GLU A 88 15.41 -5.11 1.46
N GLN A 89 15.77 -3.83 1.52
CA GLN A 89 16.50 -3.27 2.68
C GLN A 89 15.65 -3.22 3.95
N PHE A 90 14.32 -3.21 3.82
CA PHE A 90 13.39 -3.17 4.95
C PHE A 90 12.82 -4.56 5.28
N TYR A 91 12.62 -5.40 4.27
CA TYR A 91 11.96 -6.69 4.37
C TYR A 91 12.71 -7.73 3.56
N ASP A 92 13.41 -8.61 4.26
CA ASP A 92 14.10 -9.73 3.63
C ASP A 92 13.12 -10.70 2.93
N GLN A 93 13.69 -11.59 2.13
CA GLN A 93 12.93 -12.53 1.32
C GLN A 93 12.15 -13.53 2.18
N ASP A 94 12.66 -13.90 3.36
CA ASP A 94 11.99 -14.83 4.27
C ASP A 94 10.72 -14.22 4.87
N ALA A 95 10.78 -12.94 5.24
CA ALA A 95 9.61 -12.20 5.71
C ALA A 95 8.55 -12.05 4.60
N GLN A 96 8.98 -11.78 3.36
CA GLN A 96 8.09 -11.74 2.21
C GLN A 96 7.46 -13.11 1.94
N ASN A 97 8.23 -14.19 1.99
CA ASN A 97 7.72 -15.56 1.80
C ASN A 97 6.73 -15.96 2.92
N LYS A 98 7.00 -15.55 4.16
CA LYS A 98 6.15 -15.87 5.32
C LYS A 98 4.83 -15.13 5.31
N PHE A 99 4.83 -13.84 4.98
CA PHE A 99 3.66 -12.98 5.15
C PHE A 99 2.99 -12.57 3.84
N GLY A 100 3.72 -12.61 2.72
CA GLY A 100 3.38 -11.87 1.51
C GLY A 100 3.51 -10.36 1.72
N VAL A 101 3.09 -9.59 0.71
CA VAL A 101 3.14 -8.12 0.72
C VAL A 101 1.77 -7.54 0.38
N VAL A 102 1.57 -6.28 0.75
CA VAL A 102 0.36 -5.51 0.46
C VAL A 102 0.69 -4.09 0.03
N GLY A 103 0.05 -3.66 -1.06
CA GLY A 103 -0.14 -2.26 -1.42
C GLY A 103 -1.48 -1.79 -0.86
N ILE A 104 -1.41 -0.92 0.15
CA ILE A 104 -2.59 -0.32 0.79
C ILE A 104 -2.92 0.96 0.04
N VAL A 105 -4.02 0.95 -0.71
CA VAL A 105 -4.44 2.13 -1.47
C VAL A 105 -5.21 3.07 -0.57
N VAL A 106 -4.81 4.35 -0.55
CA VAL A 106 -5.31 5.36 0.36
C VAL A 106 -5.66 6.67 -0.35
N LYS A 107 -6.57 7.45 0.25
CA LYS A 107 -6.85 8.84 -0.14
C LYS A 107 -6.87 9.77 1.08
N ASN A 108 -6.40 11.01 0.93
CA ASN A 108 -6.53 11.99 2.02
C ASN A 108 -8.00 12.32 2.26
N LYS A 109 -8.38 12.38 3.55
CA LYS A 109 -9.75 12.72 3.97
C LYS A 109 -10.18 14.13 3.55
N ARG A 110 -9.22 15.05 3.40
CA ARG A 110 -9.44 16.46 3.05
C ARG A 110 -9.28 16.77 1.54
N PHE A 111 -9.23 15.79 0.65
CA PHE A 111 -9.22 16.09 -0.78
C PHE A 111 -10.50 16.84 -1.17
N ARG A 112 -10.37 18.14 -1.47
CA ARG A 112 -11.42 18.94 -2.13
C ARG A 112 -11.80 18.26 -3.45
N ASP A 113 -13.10 18.16 -3.71
CA ASP A 113 -13.78 17.45 -4.83
C ASP A 113 -13.26 17.69 -6.27
N GLY A 114 -12.23 18.51 -6.48
CA GLY A 114 -11.68 18.82 -7.80
C GLY A 114 -10.90 17.70 -8.50
N ASN A 115 -10.86 16.47 -7.98
CA ASN A 115 -10.12 15.34 -8.59
C ASN A 115 -10.93 14.04 -8.67
N LEU A 116 -12.27 14.15 -8.77
CA LEU A 116 -13.16 13.01 -9.01
C LEU A 116 -12.70 12.16 -10.21
N GLN A 117 -12.14 12.80 -11.25
CA GLN A 117 -11.60 12.10 -12.43
C GLN A 117 -10.46 11.12 -12.08
N LYS A 118 -9.58 11.46 -11.13
CA LYS A 118 -8.50 10.55 -10.69
C LYS A 118 -9.05 9.40 -9.87
N PHE A 119 -10.05 9.66 -9.02
CA PHE A 119 -10.73 8.60 -8.28
C PHE A 119 -11.48 7.65 -9.21
N VAL A 120 -12.19 8.18 -10.21
CA VAL A 120 -12.87 7.40 -11.26
C VAL A 120 -11.86 6.62 -12.11
N THR A 121 -10.72 7.22 -12.47
CA THR A 121 -9.63 6.51 -13.19
C THR A 121 -9.05 5.38 -12.33
N PHE A 122 -8.91 5.59 -11.02
CA PHE A 122 -8.50 4.56 -10.07
C PHE A 122 -9.51 3.40 -10.00
N LEU A 123 -10.82 3.68 -10.00
CA LEU A 123 -11.86 2.64 -10.09
C LEU A 123 -11.75 1.83 -11.39
N HIS A 124 -11.47 2.49 -12.52
CA HIS A 124 -11.27 1.83 -13.82
C HIS A 124 -9.98 0.98 -13.89
N LYS A 125 -8.97 1.26 -13.06
CA LYS A 125 -7.74 0.43 -12.94
C LYS A 125 -8.00 -0.94 -12.27
N GLY A 126 -9.21 -1.24 -11.80
CA GLY A 126 -9.61 -2.61 -11.43
C GLY A 126 -9.15 -3.10 -10.05
N TYR A 127 -8.67 -2.21 -9.17
CA TYR A 127 -8.19 -2.57 -7.82
C TYR A 127 -9.28 -3.04 -6.82
N TRP A 128 -10.47 -3.40 -7.30
CA TRP A 128 -11.63 -3.81 -6.50
C TRP A 128 -11.86 -5.31 -6.38
N LEU A 129 -10.98 -6.12 -6.92
CA LEU A 129 -11.04 -7.56 -6.69
C LEU A 129 -9.96 -7.91 -5.67
N LEU A 130 -10.40 -8.28 -4.47
CA LEU A 130 -9.67 -9.25 -3.67
C LEU A 130 -9.33 -10.40 -4.63
N GLN A 131 -8.10 -10.43 -5.16
CA GLN A 131 -7.61 -11.66 -5.75
C GLN A 131 -7.50 -12.60 -4.56
N PRO A 132 -8.33 -13.66 -4.46
CA PRO A 132 -8.03 -14.72 -3.52
C PRO A 132 -6.59 -15.17 -3.80
N ILE A 133 -5.85 -15.49 -2.74
CA ILE A 133 -4.64 -16.28 -2.90
C ILE A 133 -5.12 -17.66 -3.34
N THR A 134 -5.42 -17.85 -4.63
CA THR A 134 -5.55 -19.18 -5.22
C THR A 134 -4.13 -19.66 -5.42
N GLY A 135 -3.63 -20.43 -4.46
CA GLY A 135 -2.27 -20.96 -4.48
C GLY A 135 -1.63 -21.09 -3.10
N ILE A 136 -2.36 -21.60 -2.11
CA ILE A 136 -1.74 -22.56 -1.18
C ILE A 136 -2.21 -23.92 -1.68
N ASP A 137 -1.59 -24.38 -2.76
CA ASP A 137 -1.48 -25.82 -2.94
C ASP A 137 -0.25 -26.24 -2.14
N GLN A 138 -0.53 -27.07 -1.14
CA GLN A 138 0.44 -27.95 -0.53
C GLN A 138 1.04 -28.83 -1.64
N GLU A 139 2.15 -28.44 -2.25
CA GLU A 139 3.18 -29.38 -2.70
C GLU A 139 4.40 -28.64 -3.24
N TYR A 140 5.54 -29.32 -3.09
CA TYR A 140 6.91 -28.95 -3.44
C TYR A 140 7.70 -28.21 -2.34
N TRP A 141 8.54 -29.04 -1.70
CA TRP A 141 9.59 -28.78 -0.72
C TRP A 141 10.51 -27.62 -1.08
#